data_AF-A0A8S9XGM4-F1
#
_entry.id   AF-A0A8S9XGM4-F1
#
_cell.length_a   1.000
_cell.length_b   1.000
_cell.length_c   1.000
_cell.angle_alpha   90.00
_cell.angle_beta   90.00
_cell.angle_gamma   90.00
#
_symmetry.space_group_name_H-M   'P 1'
#
loop_
_entity.id
_entity.type
_entity.pdbx_description
1 polymer ?
#
loop_
_entity_poly.entity_id
_entity_poly.type
_entity_poly.pdbx_seq_one_letter_code
_entity_poly.pdbx_strand_id
1 'polypeptide(L)'
;MSGSVLPLFVSGVVSRGFGRGSKELGCPTANYSQEVVKNLPSDLDTGIYCGWASVDFGPVHKMVMSVGWNPFYNGKEKTMEIHILHEFPEQFYGAHMRIQVSHIDMSIGFIGGGKMAQALASGFISAGVTKGSKIVSSCAPEDTLSAESFKSLGARVTHDNCDVIKSTDVTIMAVKPNIIPIVLKDIKSTITQKNLLISVAMGVTIKNIEKELPAASRVIRVMPNTPALVRQGASVYAPGLATTPQDWDTTEQLFKSVGTIYRVDEYLFDPVTALSGSGPAYIYAVIEAMADGGVRMGLPRDLALQLAAQTVVGAGTMVTTTMTHPATLRDNVTSPAGSTSEGLFTLEESSVRAAFIRAVEKATRRCQEVNKGLDKH
;
A
#
# COMPACT_ATOMS: atom_id res chain seq x y z
N MET A 1 -22.04 -20.71 -4.71
CA MET A 1 -22.76 -20.84 -6.00
C MET A 1 -23.52 -19.54 -6.20
N SER A 2 -23.39 -18.73 -7.24
CA SER A 2 -22.55 -18.66 -8.44
C SER A 2 -21.77 -17.34 -8.37
N GLY A 3 -20.46 -17.35 -8.62
CA GLY A 3 -19.69 -16.10 -8.69
C GLY A 3 -20.07 -15.35 -9.97
N SER A 4 -20.25 -14.03 -9.86
CA SER A 4 -20.51 -13.12 -10.97
C SER A 4 -19.61 -13.43 -12.17
N VAL A 5 -20.19 -13.69 -13.34
CA VAL A 5 -19.46 -13.94 -14.60
C VAL A 5 -18.91 -12.61 -15.10
N LEU A 6 -17.82 -12.17 -14.50
CA LEU A 6 -16.95 -11.16 -15.10
C LEU A 6 -16.05 -11.89 -16.13
N PRO A 7 -15.73 -11.27 -17.27
CA PRO A 7 -16.01 -9.89 -17.64
C PRO A 7 -17.50 -9.62 -17.95
N LEU A 8 -18.04 -8.54 -17.39
CA LEU A 8 -19.40 -8.07 -17.64
C LEU A 8 -19.36 -7.02 -18.75
N PHE A 9 -20.17 -7.18 -19.78
CA PHE A 9 -20.30 -6.19 -20.84
C PHE A 9 -21.58 -5.40 -20.63
N VAL A 10 -21.47 -4.07 -20.57
CA VAL A 10 -22.62 -3.17 -20.38
C VAL A 10 -22.58 -2.10 -21.45
N SER A 11 -23.73 -1.77 -22.01
CA SER A 11 -23.85 -0.68 -22.98
C SER A 11 -25.06 0.18 -22.67
N GLY A 12 -24.94 1.47 -22.92
CA GLY A 12 -26.04 2.40 -22.71
C GLY A 12 -25.68 3.83 -23.09
N VAL A 13 -26.68 4.69 -23.00
CA VAL A 13 -26.51 6.13 -23.23
C VAL A 13 -25.95 6.79 -21.98
N VAL A 14 -24.91 7.60 -22.16
CA VAL A 14 -24.29 8.36 -21.07
C VAL A 14 -25.24 9.45 -20.60
N SER A 15 -25.55 9.44 -19.31
CA SER A 15 -26.47 10.37 -18.66
C SER A 15 -25.75 11.32 -17.71
N ARG A 16 -26.36 12.49 -17.49
CA ARG A 16 -25.89 13.41 -16.44
C ARG A 16 -26.15 12.77 -15.08
N GLY A 17 -25.11 12.72 -14.24
CA GLY A 17 -25.26 12.23 -12.87
C GLY A 17 -26.05 13.16 -11.96
N PHE A 18 -26.15 12.79 -10.69
CA PHE A 18 -26.82 13.57 -9.64
C PHE A 18 -26.04 14.82 -9.18
N GLY A 19 -25.06 15.29 -9.97
CA GLY A 19 -24.41 16.59 -9.77
C GLY A 19 -23.35 16.71 -8.66
N ARG A 20 -22.84 15.60 -8.09
CA ARG A 20 -21.80 15.62 -7.05
C ARG A 20 -20.37 15.51 -7.60
N GLY A 21 -20.07 14.47 -8.39
CA GLY A 21 -18.70 14.25 -8.88
C GLY A 21 -18.17 15.31 -9.84
N SER A 22 -19.06 15.93 -10.64
CA SER A 22 -18.65 16.88 -11.69
C SER A 22 -18.27 18.27 -11.21
N LYS A 23 -18.73 18.69 -10.02
CA LYS A 23 -18.42 20.03 -9.48
C LYS A 23 -17.14 20.07 -8.66
N GLU A 24 -16.84 19.00 -7.92
CA GLU A 24 -15.68 18.96 -7.00
C GLU A 24 -14.42 18.39 -7.65
N LEU A 25 -14.54 17.46 -8.62
CA LEU A 25 -13.39 16.81 -9.26
C LEU A 25 -13.05 17.39 -10.63
N GLY A 26 -13.84 18.35 -11.14
CA GLY A 26 -13.63 18.98 -12.45
C GLY A 26 -13.80 18.04 -13.66
N CYS A 27 -14.22 16.78 -13.46
CA CYS A 27 -14.38 15.79 -14.52
C CYS A 27 -15.86 15.52 -14.84
N PRO A 28 -16.27 15.46 -16.13
CA PRO A 28 -17.60 14.98 -16.53
C PRO A 28 -17.83 13.54 -16.06
N THR A 29 -18.98 13.26 -15.44
CA THR A 29 -19.31 11.91 -14.94
C THR A 29 -20.01 11.09 -16.03
N ALA A 30 -19.54 9.88 -16.33
CA ALA A 30 -20.12 9.03 -17.35
C ALA A 30 -21.14 8.03 -16.77
N ASN A 31 -22.28 8.51 -16.24
CA ASN A 31 -23.25 7.62 -15.58
C ASN A 31 -24.18 6.93 -16.56
N TYR A 32 -24.62 5.71 -16.24
CA TYR A 32 -25.77 5.11 -16.92
C TYR A 32 -27.08 5.39 -16.16
N SER A 33 -28.19 5.27 -16.88
CA SER A 33 -29.54 5.36 -16.32
C SER A 33 -29.81 4.23 -15.32
N GLN A 34 -30.78 4.45 -14.42
CA GLN A 34 -31.21 3.41 -13.47
C GLN A 34 -31.68 2.12 -14.15
N GLU A 35 -32.18 2.19 -15.38
CA GLU A 35 -32.59 1.01 -16.16
C GLU A 35 -31.40 0.11 -16.48
N VAL A 36 -30.27 0.69 -16.90
CA VAL A 36 -29.03 -0.07 -17.15
C VAL A 36 -28.47 -0.64 -15.85
N VAL A 37 -28.55 0.11 -14.75
CA VAL A 37 -28.08 -0.34 -13.43
C VAL A 37 -28.92 -1.50 -12.90
N LYS A 38 -30.25 -1.50 -13.13
CA LYS A 38 -31.16 -2.60 -12.75
C LYS A 38 -30.89 -3.89 -13.52
N ASN A 39 -30.31 -3.79 -14.71
CA ASN A 39 -29.92 -4.93 -15.54
C ASN A 39 -28.53 -5.50 -15.17
N LEU A 40 -27.81 -4.90 -14.21
CA LEU A 40 -26.60 -5.50 -13.68
C LEU A 40 -26.92 -6.81 -12.93
N PRO A 41 -25.98 -7.78 -12.91
CA PRO A 41 -26.15 -8.99 -12.12
C PRO A 41 -26.49 -8.65 -10.66
N SER A 42 -27.53 -9.29 -10.11
CA SER A 42 -28.01 -9.00 -8.75
C SER A 42 -26.95 -9.31 -7.66
N ASP A 43 -26.07 -10.25 -7.96
CA ASP A 43 -24.90 -10.68 -7.18
C ASP A 43 -23.65 -9.80 -7.40
N LEU A 44 -23.71 -8.77 -8.25
CA LEU A 44 -22.62 -7.81 -8.39
C LEU A 44 -22.49 -7.02 -7.09
N ASP A 45 -21.42 -7.28 -6.35
CA ASP A 45 -21.08 -6.60 -5.11
C ASP A 45 -21.00 -5.07 -5.26
N THR A 46 -21.14 -4.35 -4.14
CA THR A 46 -20.67 -2.95 -4.10
C THR A 46 -19.15 -2.93 -4.02
N GLY A 47 -18.53 -1.97 -4.70
CA GLY A 47 -17.08 -1.85 -4.76
C GLY A 47 -16.57 -1.03 -5.94
N ILE A 48 -15.26 -1.07 -6.13
CA ILE A 48 -14.58 -0.46 -7.26
C ILE A 48 -14.21 -1.56 -8.26
N TYR A 49 -14.53 -1.30 -9.51
CA TYR A 49 -14.27 -2.15 -10.66
C TYR A 49 -13.38 -1.40 -11.64
N CYS A 50 -12.70 -2.15 -12.50
CA CYS A 50 -11.89 -1.58 -13.57
C CYS A 50 -12.28 -2.20 -14.90
N GLY A 51 -11.83 -1.63 -16.00
CA GLY A 51 -12.04 -2.25 -17.28
C GLY A 51 -11.77 -1.30 -18.41
N TRP A 52 -12.53 -1.49 -19.48
CA TRP A 52 -12.36 -0.76 -20.72
C TRP A 52 -13.67 -0.11 -21.13
N ALA A 53 -13.60 1.11 -21.63
CA ALA A 53 -14.73 1.87 -22.16
C ALA A 53 -14.44 2.30 -23.60
N SER A 54 -15.48 2.30 -24.44
CA SER A 54 -15.49 2.90 -25.78
C SER A 54 -16.76 3.72 -25.91
N VAL A 55 -16.62 4.97 -26.34
CA VAL A 55 -17.73 5.91 -26.55
C VAL A 55 -17.93 6.07 -28.06
N ASP A 56 -19.18 5.94 -28.53
CA ASP A 56 -19.59 6.04 -29.94
C ASP A 56 -18.71 5.23 -30.91
N PHE A 57 -18.33 4.02 -30.48
CA PHE A 57 -17.46 3.11 -31.24
C PHE A 57 -16.05 3.67 -31.54
N GLY A 58 -15.64 4.72 -30.82
CA GLY A 58 -14.28 5.26 -30.84
C GLY A 58 -13.26 4.37 -30.12
N PRO A 59 -12.03 4.89 -29.93
CA PRO A 59 -10.95 4.16 -29.28
C PRO A 59 -11.33 3.61 -27.90
N VAL A 60 -10.65 2.53 -27.52
CA VAL A 60 -10.85 1.87 -26.23
C VAL A 60 -9.94 2.50 -25.19
N HIS A 61 -10.53 2.97 -24.09
CA HIS A 61 -9.83 3.62 -22.99
C HIS A 61 -9.98 2.82 -21.70
N LYS A 62 -8.99 2.90 -20.81
CA LYS A 62 -9.12 2.33 -19.46
C LYS A 62 -10.18 3.10 -18.69
N MET A 63 -10.90 2.43 -17.80
CA MET A 63 -11.90 3.06 -16.93
C MET A 63 -11.89 2.43 -15.54
N VAL A 64 -12.35 3.21 -14.57
CA VAL A 64 -12.74 2.73 -13.24
C VAL A 64 -14.23 2.97 -13.04
N MET A 65 -14.86 2.10 -12.27
CA MET A 65 -16.29 2.12 -12.05
C MET A 65 -16.60 1.88 -10.58
N SER A 66 -17.36 2.76 -9.95
CA SER A 66 -17.86 2.58 -8.61
C SER A 66 -19.29 2.06 -8.64
N VAL A 67 -19.55 0.96 -7.94
CA VAL A 67 -20.90 0.46 -7.66
C VAL A 67 -21.18 0.68 -6.17
N GLY A 68 -22.13 1.56 -5.87
CA GLY A 68 -22.48 1.96 -4.52
C GLY A 68 -23.98 1.97 -4.28
N TRP A 69 -24.40 2.26 -3.04
CA TRP A 69 -25.80 2.47 -2.70
C TRP A 69 -26.14 3.96 -2.76
N ASN A 70 -27.24 4.31 -3.42
CA ASN A 70 -27.63 5.69 -3.61
C ASN A 70 -28.30 6.27 -2.33
N PRO A 71 -27.68 7.27 -1.66
CA PRO A 71 -28.27 7.89 -0.48
C PRO A 71 -29.53 8.70 -0.79
N PHE A 72 -29.72 9.23 -2.01
CA PHE A 72 -30.96 9.93 -2.39
C PHE A 72 -32.18 9.01 -2.41
N TYR A 73 -31.98 7.70 -2.61
CA TYR A 73 -33.03 6.69 -2.55
C TYR A 73 -33.01 5.93 -1.21
N ASN A 74 -32.55 6.57 -0.12
CA ASN A 74 -32.39 5.95 1.20
C ASN A 74 -31.59 4.62 1.17
N GLY A 75 -30.61 4.51 0.28
CA GLY A 75 -29.79 3.30 0.11
C GLY A 75 -30.53 2.10 -0.50
N LYS A 76 -31.70 2.30 -1.12
CA LYS A 76 -32.50 1.21 -1.71
C LYS A 76 -32.12 0.83 -3.14
N GLU A 77 -31.52 1.75 -3.89
CA GLU A 77 -31.08 1.51 -5.26
C GLU A 77 -29.56 1.60 -5.36
N LYS A 78 -28.95 0.71 -6.15
CA LYS A 78 -27.53 0.83 -6.50
C LYS A 78 -27.33 2.00 -7.48
N THR A 79 -26.15 2.59 -7.47
CA THR A 79 -25.66 3.51 -8.49
C THR A 79 -24.38 2.98 -9.08
N MET A 80 -24.14 3.35 -10.33
CA MET A 80 -22.93 3.00 -11.04
C MET A 80 -22.34 4.26 -11.67
N GLU A 81 -21.16 4.64 -11.17
CA GLU A 81 -20.45 5.83 -11.61
C GLU A 81 -19.17 5.40 -12.33
N ILE A 82 -19.01 5.82 -13.60
CA ILE A 82 -17.86 5.45 -14.42
C ILE A 82 -16.97 6.68 -14.62
N HIS A 83 -15.68 6.45 -14.48
CA HIS A 83 -14.63 7.41 -14.77
C HIS A 83 -13.69 6.81 -15.81
N ILE A 84 -13.71 7.37 -17.02
CA ILE A 84 -12.82 6.97 -18.11
C ILE A 84 -11.49 7.70 -17.91
N LEU A 85 -10.38 6.96 -17.93
CA LEU A 85 -9.02 7.48 -17.78
C LEU A 85 -8.53 8.10 -19.10
N HIS A 86 -9.28 9.08 -19.60
CA HIS A 86 -9.00 9.83 -20.82
C HIS A 86 -9.67 11.21 -20.77
N GLU A 87 -9.00 12.22 -21.29
CA GLU A 87 -9.57 13.55 -21.48
C GLU A 87 -10.25 13.64 -22.83
N PHE A 88 -11.56 13.88 -22.83
CA PHE A 88 -12.32 14.09 -24.05
C PHE A 88 -12.35 15.60 -24.38
N PRO A 89 -12.23 15.97 -25.66
CA PRO A 89 -12.25 17.38 -26.07
C PRO A 89 -13.60 18.05 -25.84
N GLU A 90 -14.69 17.27 -25.80
CA GLU A 90 -16.05 17.74 -25.59
C GLU A 90 -16.80 16.85 -24.60
N GLN A 91 -17.90 17.36 -24.04
CA GLN A 91 -18.79 16.55 -23.21
C GLN A 91 -19.53 15.53 -24.08
N PHE A 92 -19.48 14.27 -23.67
CA PHE A 92 -20.10 13.14 -24.39
C PHE A 92 -21.40 12.64 -23.71
N TYR A 93 -22.13 13.53 -23.04
CA TYR A 93 -23.47 13.19 -22.53
C TYR A 93 -24.42 12.93 -23.71
N GLY A 94 -25.20 11.85 -23.66
CA GLY A 94 -26.03 11.41 -24.76
C GLY A 94 -25.33 10.46 -25.74
N ALA A 95 -24.00 10.33 -25.66
CA ALA A 95 -23.25 9.36 -26.45
C ALA A 95 -23.54 7.92 -26.01
N HIS A 96 -23.36 6.97 -26.91
CA HIS A 96 -23.51 5.57 -26.61
C HIS A 96 -22.18 4.99 -26.13
N MET A 97 -22.10 4.63 -24.85
CA MET A 97 -20.93 4.02 -24.26
C MET A 97 -21.09 2.50 -24.18
N ARG A 98 -19.99 1.78 -24.42
CA ARG A 98 -19.84 0.35 -24.16
C ARG A 98 -18.70 0.16 -23.20
N ILE A 99 -18.93 -0.63 -22.17
CA ILE A 99 -17.91 -0.99 -21.20
C ILE A 99 -17.76 -2.50 -21.12
N GLN A 100 -16.53 -2.92 -20.90
CA GLN A 100 -16.18 -4.24 -20.41
C GLN A 100 -15.70 -4.01 -18.98
N VAL A 101 -16.48 -4.47 -18.01
CA VAL A 101 -16.19 -4.43 -16.58
C VAL A 101 -15.45 -5.71 -16.21
N SER A 102 -14.30 -5.54 -15.61
CA SER A 102 -13.57 -6.57 -14.88
C SER A 102 -13.60 -6.21 -13.39
N HIS A 103 -13.48 -7.22 -12.53
CA HIS A 103 -13.16 -6.98 -11.13
C HIS A 103 -11.67 -7.23 -10.96
N ILE A 104 -11.03 -6.46 -10.08
CA ILE A 104 -9.73 -6.82 -9.55
C ILE A 104 -10.01 -7.93 -8.53
N ASP A 105 -10.31 -9.16 -9.00
CA ASP A 105 -10.59 -10.30 -8.11
C ASP A 105 -9.30 -10.94 -7.65
N MET A 106 -8.50 -10.16 -6.93
CA MET A 106 -7.21 -10.57 -6.42
C MET A 106 -7.37 -11.06 -4.99
N SER A 107 -7.17 -12.36 -4.79
CA SER A 107 -7.13 -12.95 -3.45
C SER A 107 -5.73 -12.80 -2.87
N ILE A 108 -5.63 -12.24 -1.66
CA ILE A 108 -4.35 -11.93 -1.00
C ILE A 108 -4.10 -12.89 0.15
N GLY A 109 -2.95 -13.55 0.12
CA GLY A 109 -2.47 -14.44 1.16
C GLY A 109 -1.45 -13.76 2.06
N PHE A 110 -1.49 -14.06 3.35
CA PHE A 110 -0.41 -13.76 4.27
C PHE A 110 0.13 -15.06 4.85
N ILE A 111 1.44 -15.28 4.73
CA ILE A 111 2.13 -16.30 5.50
C ILE A 111 2.80 -15.61 6.68
N GLY A 112 2.29 -15.87 7.89
CA GLY A 112 2.64 -15.16 9.10
C GLY A 112 1.68 -14.02 9.42
N GLY A 113 1.07 -14.07 10.61
CA GLY A 113 0.04 -13.13 11.05
C GLY A 113 0.54 -11.90 11.82
N GLY A 114 1.85 -11.65 11.88
CA GLY A 114 2.42 -10.61 12.76
C GLY A 114 2.00 -9.17 12.42
N LYS A 115 2.51 -8.20 13.20
CA LYS A 115 2.14 -6.78 13.09
C LYS A 115 2.25 -6.20 11.67
N MET A 116 3.29 -6.58 10.90
CA MET A 116 3.44 -6.09 9.52
C MET A 116 2.37 -6.67 8.59
N ALA A 117 2.02 -7.95 8.75
CA ALA A 117 0.95 -8.58 7.98
C ALA A 117 -0.40 -7.90 8.26
N GLN A 118 -0.71 -7.68 9.54
CA GLN A 118 -1.92 -6.97 9.98
C GLN A 118 -1.96 -5.54 9.44
N ALA A 119 -0.82 -4.84 9.45
CA ALA A 119 -0.70 -3.49 8.91
C ALA A 119 -1.05 -3.42 7.43
N LEU A 120 -0.45 -4.31 6.63
CA LEU A 120 -0.69 -4.37 5.19
C LEU A 120 -2.13 -4.79 4.91
N ALA A 121 -2.64 -5.83 5.57
CA ALA A 121 -4.02 -6.29 5.40
C ALA A 121 -5.05 -5.19 5.71
N SER A 122 -4.92 -4.54 6.87
CA SER A 122 -5.79 -3.43 7.27
C SER A 122 -5.67 -2.25 6.32
N GLY A 123 -4.45 -1.93 5.89
CA GLY A 123 -4.19 -0.86 4.94
C GLY A 123 -4.83 -1.11 3.56
N PHE A 124 -4.69 -2.32 3.02
CA PHE A 124 -5.29 -2.71 1.73
C PHE A 124 -6.81 -2.70 1.77
N ILE A 125 -7.41 -3.17 2.87
CA ILE A 125 -8.87 -3.10 3.07
C ILE A 125 -9.33 -1.65 3.15
N SER A 126 -8.65 -0.83 3.97
CA SER A 126 -9.01 0.58 4.17
C SER A 126 -8.84 1.43 2.92
N ALA A 127 -7.93 1.04 2.02
CA ALA A 127 -7.74 1.67 0.72
C ALA A 127 -8.70 1.13 -0.38
N GLY A 128 -9.53 0.13 -0.06
CA GLY A 128 -10.49 -0.46 -1.01
C GLY A 128 -9.85 -1.34 -2.09
N VAL A 129 -8.59 -1.75 -1.91
CA VAL A 129 -7.86 -2.60 -2.88
C VAL A 129 -8.30 -4.06 -2.77
N THR A 130 -8.74 -4.48 -1.59
CA THR A 130 -9.32 -5.81 -1.36
C THR A 130 -10.38 -5.75 -0.27
N LYS A 131 -11.07 -6.86 -0.04
CA LYS A 131 -12.01 -7.04 1.08
C LYS A 131 -11.47 -8.10 2.03
N GLY A 132 -11.83 -8.03 3.30
CA GLY A 132 -11.51 -9.07 4.29
C GLY A 132 -11.78 -10.48 3.80
N SER A 133 -12.95 -10.71 3.19
CA SER A 133 -13.36 -12.00 2.65
C SER A 133 -12.48 -12.57 1.53
N LYS A 134 -11.60 -11.75 0.94
CA LYS A 134 -10.61 -12.12 -0.09
C LYS A 134 -9.20 -12.27 0.47
N ILE A 135 -9.03 -12.15 1.79
CA ILE A 135 -7.77 -12.35 2.49
C ILE A 135 -7.77 -13.72 3.17
N VAL A 136 -6.66 -14.44 3.00
CA VAL A 136 -6.35 -15.65 3.77
C VAL A 136 -5.04 -15.44 4.52
N SER A 137 -4.98 -15.76 5.80
CA SER A 137 -3.76 -15.63 6.61
C SER A 137 -3.43 -16.92 7.33
N SER A 138 -2.19 -17.40 7.21
CA SER A 138 -1.67 -18.46 8.07
C SER A 138 -1.05 -17.86 9.34
N CYS A 139 -1.57 -18.29 10.49
CA CYS A 139 -1.05 -17.93 11.81
C CYS A 139 -0.54 -19.19 12.50
N ALA A 140 0.54 -19.08 13.28
CA ALA A 140 0.96 -20.17 14.14
C ALA A 140 -0.17 -20.53 15.13
N PRO A 141 -0.41 -21.82 15.45
CA PRO A 141 -1.49 -22.23 16.34
C PRO A 141 -1.49 -21.50 17.70
N GLU A 142 -0.31 -21.19 18.22
CA GLU A 142 -0.11 -20.46 19.47
C GLU A 142 -0.32 -18.93 19.36
N ASP A 143 -0.36 -18.36 18.15
CA ASP A 143 -0.53 -16.92 17.92
C ASP A 143 -2.01 -16.55 17.74
N THR A 144 -2.78 -16.75 18.82
CA THR A 144 -4.23 -16.51 18.83
C THR A 144 -4.58 -15.04 18.61
N LEU A 145 -3.77 -14.12 19.13
CA LEU A 145 -3.98 -12.67 18.99
C LEU A 145 -3.92 -12.25 17.52
N SER A 146 -2.90 -12.71 16.76
CA SER A 146 -2.82 -12.42 15.33
C SER A 146 -3.98 -13.04 14.55
N ALA A 147 -4.38 -14.26 14.91
CA ALA A 147 -5.54 -14.91 14.30
C ALA A 147 -6.84 -14.12 14.53
N GLU A 148 -7.06 -13.62 15.75
CA GLU A 148 -8.22 -12.78 16.08
C GLU A 148 -8.19 -11.45 15.33
N SER A 149 -7.02 -10.79 15.21
CA SER A 149 -6.87 -9.58 14.40
C SER A 149 -7.31 -9.82 12.95
N PHE A 150 -6.84 -10.89 12.30
CA PHE A 150 -7.26 -11.21 10.93
C PHE A 150 -8.75 -11.54 10.82
N LYS A 151 -9.32 -12.28 11.78
CA LYS A 151 -10.77 -12.56 11.82
C LYS A 151 -11.59 -11.28 11.95
N SER A 152 -11.14 -10.31 12.75
CA SER A 152 -11.83 -9.01 12.90
C SER A 152 -11.83 -8.18 11.62
N LEU A 153 -10.84 -8.39 10.73
CA LEU A 153 -10.81 -7.81 9.39
C LEU A 153 -11.71 -8.54 8.39
N GLY A 154 -12.38 -9.63 8.80
CA GLY A 154 -13.19 -10.49 7.93
C GLY A 154 -12.38 -11.50 7.12
N ALA A 155 -11.09 -11.69 7.45
CA ALA A 155 -10.21 -12.61 6.75
C ALA A 155 -10.39 -14.06 7.22
N ARG A 156 -10.12 -14.99 6.30
CA ARG A 156 -10.04 -16.42 6.62
C ARG A 156 -8.69 -16.72 7.26
N VAL A 157 -8.70 -17.38 8.41
CA VAL A 157 -7.47 -17.81 9.10
C VAL A 157 -7.28 -19.31 8.95
N THR A 158 -6.03 -19.72 8.73
CA THR A 158 -5.60 -21.12 8.64
C THR A 158 -4.31 -21.33 9.42
N HIS A 159 -3.92 -22.59 9.62
CA HIS A 159 -2.62 -22.97 10.19
C HIS A 159 -1.71 -23.65 9.15
N ASP A 160 -2.20 -23.78 7.91
CA ASP A 160 -1.51 -24.43 6.80
C ASP A 160 -1.08 -23.39 5.76
N ASN A 161 0.23 -23.26 5.51
CA ASN A 161 0.75 -22.33 4.51
C ASN A 161 0.37 -22.76 3.08
N CYS A 162 0.24 -24.06 2.82
CA CYS A 162 -0.15 -24.58 1.52
C CYS A 162 -1.59 -24.17 1.16
N ASP A 163 -2.49 -24.13 2.14
CA ASP A 163 -3.86 -23.64 1.97
C ASP A 163 -3.89 -22.16 1.55
N VAL A 164 -3.01 -21.31 2.11
CA VAL A 164 -2.84 -19.91 1.69
C VAL A 164 -2.45 -19.84 0.21
N ILE A 165 -1.43 -20.60 -0.20
CA ILE A 165 -0.92 -20.58 -1.58
C ILE A 165 -1.98 -21.08 -2.58
N LYS A 166 -2.75 -22.12 -2.23
CA LYS A 166 -3.82 -22.65 -3.10
C LYS A 166 -4.98 -21.67 -3.27
N SER A 167 -5.25 -20.87 -2.24
CA SER A 167 -6.42 -20.00 -2.17
C SER A 167 -6.17 -18.58 -2.65
N THR A 168 -4.93 -18.20 -2.98
CA THR A 168 -4.56 -16.79 -3.22
C THR A 168 -3.71 -16.61 -4.47
N ASP A 169 -3.84 -15.45 -5.10
CA ASP A 169 -3.11 -15.09 -6.32
C ASP A 169 -1.79 -14.39 -5.96
N VAL A 170 -1.83 -13.51 -4.96
CA VAL A 170 -0.65 -12.85 -4.38
C VAL A 170 -0.49 -13.32 -2.94
N THR A 171 0.69 -13.81 -2.57
CA THR A 171 0.99 -14.23 -1.20
C THR A 171 2.14 -13.41 -0.63
N ILE A 172 1.91 -12.76 0.51
CA ILE A 172 2.91 -11.97 1.24
C ILE A 172 3.50 -12.82 2.37
N MET A 173 4.79 -13.12 2.31
CA MET A 173 5.54 -13.76 3.39
C MET A 173 5.98 -12.70 4.41
N ALA A 174 5.29 -12.67 5.54
CA ALA A 174 5.48 -11.74 6.64
C ALA A 174 5.93 -12.45 7.93
N VAL A 175 6.77 -13.48 7.79
CA VAL A 175 7.43 -14.19 8.89
C VAL A 175 8.81 -13.61 9.20
N LYS A 176 9.36 -13.97 10.36
CA LYS A 176 10.74 -13.61 10.70
C LYS A 176 11.74 -14.23 9.71
N PRO A 177 12.91 -13.60 9.46
CA PRO A 177 13.87 -14.08 8.46
C PRO A 177 14.30 -15.53 8.66
N ASN A 178 14.49 -15.97 9.90
CA ASN A 178 14.88 -17.34 10.24
C ASN A 178 13.79 -18.39 9.98
N ILE A 179 12.54 -17.97 9.78
CA ILE A 179 11.40 -18.85 9.50
C ILE A 179 11.19 -19.02 7.99
N ILE A 180 11.71 -18.11 7.16
CA ILE A 180 11.55 -18.17 5.70
C ILE A 180 12.00 -19.52 5.11
N PRO A 181 13.17 -20.09 5.45
CA PRO A 181 13.57 -21.38 4.87
C PRO A 181 12.60 -22.53 5.18
N ILE A 182 11.94 -22.50 6.35
CA ILE A 182 10.95 -23.50 6.75
C ILE A 182 9.69 -23.34 5.90
N VAL A 183 9.19 -22.10 5.77
CA VAL A 183 8.02 -21.77 4.95
C VAL A 183 8.24 -22.14 3.49
N LEU A 184 9.42 -21.83 2.92
CA LEU A 184 9.73 -22.14 1.53
C LEU A 184 9.71 -23.64 1.25
N LYS A 185 10.25 -24.45 2.17
CA LYS A 185 10.20 -25.92 2.07
C LYS A 185 8.77 -26.45 2.11
N ASP A 186 7.95 -25.90 3.01
CA ASP A 186 6.55 -26.27 3.17
C ASP A 186 5.74 -26.01 1.88
N ILE A 187 5.85 -24.80 1.32
CA ILE A 187 5.06 -24.40 0.14
C ILE A 187 5.62 -24.88 -1.21
N LYS A 188 6.85 -25.41 -1.25
CA LYS A 188 7.59 -25.74 -2.48
C LYS A 188 6.80 -26.61 -3.45
N SER A 189 6.07 -27.59 -2.94
CA SER A 189 5.29 -28.54 -3.73
C SER A 189 3.94 -27.98 -4.22
N THR A 190 3.50 -26.87 -3.62
CA THR A 190 2.17 -26.29 -3.83
C THR A 190 2.22 -25.03 -4.70
N ILE A 191 3.33 -24.29 -4.67
CA ILE A 191 3.49 -23.05 -5.43
C ILE A 191 3.52 -23.33 -6.94
N THR A 192 2.84 -22.49 -7.71
CA THR A 192 2.76 -22.58 -9.17
C THR A 192 3.05 -21.23 -9.81
N GLN A 193 3.16 -21.21 -11.14
CA GLN A 193 3.28 -19.97 -11.92
C GLN A 193 2.07 -19.03 -11.75
N LYS A 194 0.94 -19.51 -11.22
CA LYS A 194 -0.21 -18.66 -10.89
C LYS A 194 0.07 -17.74 -9.70
N ASN A 195 0.97 -18.12 -8.80
CA ASN A 195 1.20 -17.37 -7.56
C ASN A 195 2.27 -16.28 -7.77
N LEU A 196 2.02 -15.10 -7.23
CA LEU A 196 3.03 -14.05 -7.04
C LEU A 196 3.43 -14.04 -5.56
N LEU A 197 4.69 -14.35 -5.27
CA LEU A 197 5.20 -14.36 -3.91
C LEU A 197 5.89 -13.04 -3.59
N ILE A 198 5.41 -12.33 -2.58
CA ILE A 198 6.00 -11.09 -2.09
C ILE A 198 6.67 -11.38 -0.73
N SER A 199 7.97 -11.18 -0.63
CA SER A 199 8.67 -11.30 0.67
C SER A 199 8.86 -9.94 1.29
N VAL A 200 8.43 -9.77 2.55
CA VAL A 200 8.75 -8.59 3.38
C VAL A 200 9.79 -8.88 4.45
N ALA A 201 10.45 -10.04 4.37
CA ALA A 201 11.45 -10.44 5.33
C ALA A 201 12.76 -9.66 5.15
N MET A 202 13.20 -9.04 6.25
CA MET A 202 14.49 -8.35 6.30
C MET A 202 15.63 -9.36 6.07
N GLY A 203 16.57 -9.00 5.20
CA GLY A 203 17.83 -9.73 5.03
C GLY A 203 17.80 -11.04 4.25
N VAL A 204 16.62 -11.49 3.78
CA VAL A 204 16.54 -12.66 2.89
C VAL A 204 16.54 -12.19 1.44
N THR A 205 17.55 -12.59 0.69
CA THR A 205 17.69 -12.18 -0.72
C THR A 205 16.72 -12.92 -1.63
N ILE A 206 16.38 -12.31 -2.77
CA ILE A 206 15.60 -12.95 -3.84
C ILE A 206 16.26 -14.25 -4.26
N LYS A 207 17.59 -14.23 -4.43
CA LYS A 207 18.39 -15.41 -4.77
C LYS A 207 18.19 -16.56 -3.77
N ASN A 208 18.18 -16.26 -2.47
CA ASN A 208 17.99 -17.27 -1.44
C ASN A 208 16.56 -17.85 -1.46
N ILE A 209 15.57 -17.04 -1.82
CA ILE A 209 14.17 -17.48 -1.96
C ILE A 209 14.00 -18.35 -3.21
N GLU A 210 14.42 -17.84 -4.38
CA GLU A 210 14.27 -18.52 -5.67
C GLU A 210 15.00 -19.86 -5.72
N LYS A 211 16.15 -20.00 -5.03
CA LYS A 211 16.90 -21.26 -4.94
C LYS A 211 16.08 -22.41 -4.33
N GLU A 212 15.20 -22.10 -3.37
CA GLU A 212 14.41 -23.12 -2.67
C GLU A 212 13.12 -23.47 -3.40
N LEU A 213 12.63 -22.59 -4.27
CA LEU A 213 11.37 -22.73 -4.98
C LEU A 213 11.54 -23.40 -6.37
N PRO A 214 10.45 -23.88 -7.00
CA PRO A 214 10.50 -24.35 -8.39
C PRO A 214 11.06 -23.29 -9.34
N ALA A 215 11.71 -23.74 -10.41
CA ALA A 215 12.23 -22.85 -11.44
C ALA A 215 11.13 -21.92 -11.98
N ALA A 216 11.53 -20.69 -12.31
CA ALA A 216 10.66 -19.61 -12.74
C ALA A 216 9.58 -19.16 -11.72
N SER A 217 9.71 -19.47 -10.42
CA SER A 217 8.80 -18.91 -9.41
C SER A 217 8.83 -17.38 -9.41
N ARG A 218 7.67 -16.73 -9.38
CA ARG A 218 7.55 -15.27 -9.43
C ARG A 218 7.69 -14.69 -8.03
N VAL A 219 8.85 -14.11 -7.74
CA VAL A 219 9.19 -13.57 -6.42
C VAL A 219 9.49 -12.07 -6.52
N ILE A 220 8.88 -11.28 -5.66
CA ILE A 220 9.25 -9.87 -5.46
C ILE A 220 9.64 -9.67 -4.01
N ARG A 221 10.77 -9.01 -3.77
CA ARG A 221 11.16 -8.58 -2.43
C ARG A 221 10.68 -7.16 -2.22
N VAL A 222 10.02 -6.91 -1.09
CA VAL A 222 9.55 -5.58 -0.69
C VAL A 222 10.07 -5.25 0.70
N MET A 223 10.54 -4.03 0.91
CA MET A 223 10.91 -3.54 2.24
C MET A 223 9.97 -2.40 2.64
N PRO A 224 8.86 -2.70 3.34
CA PRO A 224 7.98 -1.68 3.89
C PRO A 224 8.47 -1.18 5.26
N ASN A 225 7.74 -0.25 5.86
CA ASN A 225 7.93 0.18 7.23
C ASN A 225 6.60 0.34 7.99
N THR A 226 6.67 0.51 9.31
CA THR A 226 5.48 0.50 10.19
C THR A 226 4.46 1.62 9.93
N PRO A 227 4.81 2.83 9.44
CA PRO A 227 3.84 3.83 9.01
C PRO A 227 2.83 3.39 7.94
N ALA A 228 3.03 2.23 7.29
CA ALA A 228 2.01 1.60 6.44
C ALA A 228 0.67 1.39 7.18
N LEU A 229 0.70 1.21 8.51
CA LEU A 229 -0.49 1.13 9.38
C LEU A 229 -1.44 2.31 9.24
N VAL A 230 -0.90 3.50 8.98
CA VAL A 230 -1.65 4.75 8.82
C VAL A 230 -1.60 5.26 7.37
N ARG A 231 -1.27 4.37 6.42
CA ARG A 231 -1.13 4.63 4.99
C ARG A 231 -0.10 5.72 4.65
N GLN A 232 0.94 5.84 5.46
CA GLN A 232 2.07 6.75 5.25
C GLN A 232 3.39 5.98 5.20
N GLY A 233 3.34 4.72 4.72
CA GLY A 233 4.50 3.87 4.57
C GLY A 233 5.49 4.40 3.53
N ALA A 234 6.75 4.02 3.67
CA ALA A 234 7.77 4.19 2.64
C ALA A 234 8.35 2.82 2.33
N SER A 235 8.09 2.35 1.12
CA SER A 235 8.48 1.01 0.67
C SER A 235 9.45 1.09 -0.50
N VAL A 236 10.27 0.05 -0.66
CA VAL A 236 10.95 -0.23 -1.93
C VAL A 236 10.73 -1.66 -2.34
N TYR A 237 10.87 -1.96 -3.63
CA TYR A 237 10.81 -3.33 -4.12
C TYR A 237 11.90 -3.64 -5.15
N ALA A 238 12.30 -4.91 -5.18
CA ALA A 238 13.17 -5.48 -6.19
C ALA A 238 12.48 -6.71 -6.83
N PRO A 239 12.38 -6.76 -8.16
CA PRO A 239 11.78 -7.89 -8.87
C PRO A 239 12.75 -9.06 -9.01
N GLY A 240 12.23 -10.29 -8.84
CA GLY A 240 12.96 -11.52 -9.15
C GLY A 240 12.94 -11.87 -10.64
N LEU A 241 13.69 -12.92 -10.99
CA LEU A 241 14.07 -13.23 -12.37
C LEU A 241 12.87 -13.55 -13.27
N ALA A 242 11.86 -14.21 -12.72
CA ALA A 242 10.69 -14.67 -13.46
C ALA A 242 9.48 -13.73 -13.35
N THR A 243 9.63 -12.56 -12.73
CA THR A 243 8.53 -11.60 -12.58
C THR A 243 8.26 -10.86 -13.87
N THR A 244 6.99 -10.57 -14.11
CA THR A 244 6.49 -9.84 -15.28
C THR A 244 6.19 -8.37 -14.94
N PRO A 245 6.08 -7.49 -15.95
CA PRO A 245 5.61 -6.11 -15.72
C PRO A 245 4.27 -6.04 -14.97
N GLN A 246 3.36 -6.99 -15.20
CA GLN A 246 2.08 -7.08 -14.50
C GLN A 246 2.23 -7.40 -13.00
N ASP A 247 3.26 -8.18 -12.63
CA ASP A 247 3.57 -8.46 -11.22
C ASP A 247 4.11 -7.20 -10.53
N TRP A 248 4.86 -6.37 -11.26
CA TRP A 248 5.36 -5.09 -10.77
C TRP A 248 4.20 -4.12 -10.57
N ASP A 249 3.32 -3.96 -11.56
CA ASP A 249 2.13 -3.13 -11.47
C ASP A 249 1.24 -3.54 -10.28
N THR A 250 1.03 -4.85 -10.11
CA THR A 250 0.29 -5.41 -8.98
C THR A 250 0.94 -5.04 -7.65
N THR A 251 2.25 -5.24 -7.52
CA THR A 251 2.99 -4.89 -6.30
C THR A 251 2.93 -3.40 -6.01
N GLU A 252 3.14 -2.57 -7.03
CA GLU A 252 3.04 -1.12 -6.88
C GLU A 252 1.65 -0.69 -6.43
N GLN A 253 0.58 -1.23 -7.03
CA GLN A 253 -0.79 -0.89 -6.65
C GLN A 253 -1.09 -1.25 -5.19
N LEU A 254 -0.69 -2.45 -4.76
CA LEU A 254 -0.85 -2.89 -3.36
C LEU A 254 -0.14 -1.92 -2.42
N PHE A 255 1.14 -1.64 -2.63
CA PHE A 255 1.92 -0.86 -1.67
C PHE A 255 1.70 0.67 -1.79
N LYS A 256 1.31 1.20 -2.96
CA LYS A 256 0.85 2.59 -3.11
C LYS A 256 -0.40 2.88 -2.28
N SER A 257 -1.21 1.87 -2.02
CA SER A 257 -2.42 2.01 -1.20
C SER A 257 -2.13 2.25 0.29
N VAL A 258 -0.91 1.95 0.73
CA VAL A 258 -0.45 2.09 2.13
C VAL A 258 0.73 3.05 2.29
N GLY A 259 1.09 3.79 1.24
CA GLY A 259 2.18 4.75 1.27
C GLY A 259 2.85 4.94 -0.08
N THR A 260 4.16 5.21 -0.07
CA THR A 260 4.98 5.29 -1.29
C THR A 260 5.71 3.97 -1.53
N ILE A 261 6.02 3.69 -2.80
CA ILE A 261 6.83 2.56 -3.19
C ILE A 261 7.71 2.94 -4.38
N TYR A 262 8.97 2.49 -4.34
CA TYR A 262 9.95 2.73 -5.40
C TYR A 262 10.63 1.43 -5.81
N ARG A 263 10.83 1.24 -7.12
CA ARG A 263 11.66 0.14 -7.62
C ARG A 263 13.13 0.47 -7.44
N VAL A 264 13.88 -0.45 -6.87
CA VAL A 264 15.32 -0.31 -6.65
C VAL A 264 16.05 -1.62 -6.94
N ASP A 265 17.36 -1.53 -7.13
CA ASP A 265 18.20 -2.73 -7.16
C ASP A 265 18.32 -3.36 -5.76
N GLU A 266 18.39 -4.69 -5.69
CA GLU A 266 18.34 -5.41 -4.41
C GLU A 266 19.48 -5.03 -3.45
N TYR A 267 20.66 -4.64 -3.96
CA TYR A 267 21.79 -4.24 -3.12
C TYR A 267 21.51 -2.99 -2.27
N LEU A 268 20.50 -2.20 -2.63
CA LEU A 268 20.07 -1.02 -1.88
C LEU A 268 19.16 -1.36 -0.68
N PHE A 269 18.74 -2.61 -0.49
CA PHE A 269 17.82 -2.97 0.58
C PHE A 269 18.40 -2.75 1.99
N ASP A 270 19.69 -2.98 2.20
CA ASP A 270 20.33 -2.73 3.49
C ASP A 270 20.35 -1.24 3.87
N PRO A 271 20.82 -0.31 3.01
CA PRO A 271 20.73 1.11 3.32
C PRO A 271 19.28 1.62 3.38
N VAL A 272 18.35 1.09 2.58
CA VAL A 272 16.92 1.43 2.69
C VAL A 272 16.36 0.98 4.04
N THR A 273 16.68 -0.24 4.49
CA THR A 273 16.27 -0.75 5.81
C THR A 273 16.76 0.17 6.91
N ALA A 274 18.02 0.59 6.85
CA ALA A 274 18.62 1.50 7.82
C ALA A 274 18.01 2.90 7.82
N LEU A 275 17.54 3.37 6.66
CA LEU A 275 16.95 4.70 6.47
C LEU A 275 15.44 4.71 6.77
N SER A 276 14.62 4.01 5.97
CA SER A 276 13.15 4.08 6.07
C SER A 276 12.56 2.97 6.95
N GLY A 277 13.23 1.81 7.07
CA GLY A 277 12.80 0.74 7.97
C GLY A 277 13.00 1.12 9.44
N SER A 278 14.19 1.57 9.79
CA SER A 278 14.54 2.04 11.15
C SER A 278 14.18 3.51 11.39
N GLY A 279 14.01 4.30 10.33
CA GLY A 279 13.71 5.73 10.37
C GLY A 279 12.59 6.14 11.33
N PRO A 280 11.43 5.45 11.36
CA PRO A 280 10.35 5.77 12.30
C PRO A 280 10.83 5.83 13.76
N ALA A 281 11.71 4.92 14.18
CA ALA A 281 12.25 4.93 15.55
C ALA A 281 13.12 6.17 15.82
N TYR A 282 13.92 6.61 14.84
CA TYR A 282 14.72 7.83 14.98
C TYR A 282 13.82 9.06 15.11
N ILE A 283 12.74 9.10 14.34
CA ILE A 283 11.77 10.20 14.37
C ILE A 283 10.94 10.20 15.66
N TYR A 284 10.58 9.04 16.21
CA TYR A 284 9.93 8.97 17.53
C TYR A 284 10.81 9.58 18.63
N ALA A 285 12.12 9.30 18.61
CA ALA A 285 13.06 9.91 19.55
C ALA A 285 13.15 11.44 19.37
N VAL A 286 13.06 11.96 18.14
CA VAL A 286 13.00 13.41 17.88
C VAL A 286 11.72 14.02 18.45
N ILE A 287 10.57 13.41 18.20
CA ILE A 287 9.28 13.90 18.71
C ILE A 287 9.29 13.95 20.24
N GLU A 288 9.80 12.91 20.89
CA GLU A 288 9.96 12.85 22.35
C GLU A 288 10.87 13.96 22.87
N ALA A 289 12.06 14.14 22.27
CA ALA A 289 13.00 15.18 22.66
C ALA A 289 12.46 16.60 22.46
N MET A 290 11.72 16.85 21.37
CA MET A 290 11.07 18.13 21.12
C MET A 290 9.97 18.41 22.14
N ALA A 291 9.17 17.40 22.50
CA ALA A 291 8.15 17.52 23.52
C ALA A 291 8.76 17.82 24.90
N ASP A 292 9.85 17.14 25.27
CA ASP A 292 10.62 17.42 26.50
C ASP A 292 11.16 18.85 26.52
N GLY A 293 11.69 19.33 25.39
CA GLY A 293 12.12 20.72 25.23
C GLY A 293 10.98 21.71 25.47
N GLY A 294 9.80 21.43 24.90
CA GLY A 294 8.60 22.23 25.12
C GLY A 294 8.15 22.27 26.59
N VAL A 295 8.15 21.12 27.26
CA VAL A 295 7.82 21.02 28.69
C VAL A 295 8.82 21.78 29.56
N ARG A 296 10.12 21.69 29.24
CA ARG A 296 11.17 22.46 29.92
C ARG A 296 10.93 23.97 29.83
N MET A 297 10.28 24.44 28.75
CA MET A 297 9.91 25.84 28.56
C MET A 297 8.50 26.19 29.09
N GLY A 298 7.85 25.26 29.80
CA GLY A 298 6.58 25.51 30.50
C GLY A 298 5.32 25.04 29.77
N LEU A 299 5.44 24.31 28.64
CA LEU A 299 4.27 23.73 28.00
C LEU A 299 3.70 22.54 28.81
N PRO A 300 2.37 22.36 28.86
CA PRO A 300 1.78 21.10 29.31
C PRO A 300 2.26 19.93 28.44
N ARG A 301 2.55 18.79 29.06
CA ARG A 301 3.09 17.58 28.41
C ARG A 301 2.28 17.15 27.19
N ASP A 302 0.97 17.05 27.32
CA ASP A 302 0.09 16.58 26.25
C ASP A 302 0.11 17.52 25.04
N LEU A 303 0.08 18.83 25.28
CA LEU A 303 0.16 19.84 24.23
C LEU A 303 1.54 19.79 23.54
N ALA A 304 2.63 19.70 24.30
CA ALA A 304 3.98 19.64 23.75
C ALA A 304 4.16 18.43 22.82
N LEU A 305 3.63 17.26 23.20
CA LEU A 305 3.69 16.05 22.39
C LEU A 305 2.88 16.20 21.09
N GLN A 306 1.66 16.72 21.16
CA GLN A 306 0.81 16.94 19.99
C GLN A 306 1.46 17.93 19.00
N LEU A 307 1.99 19.04 19.50
CA LEU A 307 2.67 20.04 18.67
C LEU A 307 3.95 19.48 18.04
N ALA A 308 4.77 18.73 18.79
CA ALA A 308 5.98 18.10 18.28
C ALA A 308 5.66 17.10 17.15
N ALA A 309 4.70 16.21 17.36
CA ALA A 309 4.28 15.24 16.35
C ALA A 309 3.74 15.92 15.09
N GLN A 310 2.85 16.91 15.23
CA GLN A 310 2.28 17.64 14.10
C GLN A 310 3.33 18.47 13.33
N THR A 311 4.32 19.01 14.05
CA THR A 311 5.44 19.74 13.43
C THR A 311 6.26 18.84 12.52
N VAL A 312 6.56 17.62 12.98
CA VAL A 312 7.28 16.62 12.17
C VAL A 312 6.47 16.19 10.96
N VAL A 313 5.15 15.94 11.14
CA VAL A 313 4.25 15.61 10.02
C VAL A 313 4.26 16.72 8.97
N GLY A 314 4.02 17.96 9.39
CA GLY A 314 3.97 19.11 8.48
C GLY A 314 5.28 19.35 7.73
N ALA A 315 6.42 19.26 8.42
CA ALA A 315 7.73 19.40 7.80
C ALA A 315 8.00 18.31 6.76
N GLY A 316 7.65 17.05 7.07
CA GLY A 316 7.74 15.94 6.12
C GLY A 316 6.86 16.15 4.88
N THR A 317 5.59 16.54 5.09
CA THR A 317 4.65 16.83 3.99
C THR A 317 5.16 17.96 3.10
N MET A 318 5.72 19.03 3.66
CA MET A 318 6.29 20.12 2.88
C MET A 318 7.38 19.63 1.94
N VAL A 319 8.29 18.77 2.40
CA VAL A 319 9.34 18.20 1.55
C VAL A 319 8.74 17.35 0.42
N THR A 320 7.80 16.45 0.74
CA THR A 320 7.26 15.50 -0.24
C THR A 320 6.30 16.14 -1.25
N THR A 321 5.57 17.19 -0.85
CA THR A 321 4.59 17.84 -1.73
C THR A 321 5.23 18.93 -2.59
N THR A 322 6.15 19.71 -2.03
CA THR A 322 6.81 20.80 -2.79
C THR A 322 8.00 20.31 -3.60
N MET A 323 8.55 19.13 -3.29
CA MET A 323 9.79 18.61 -3.86
C MET A 323 10.97 19.59 -3.75
N THR A 324 10.89 20.53 -2.81
CA THR A 324 11.91 21.56 -2.58
C THR A 324 13.01 20.99 -1.69
N HIS A 325 14.26 21.34 -1.99
CA HIS A 325 15.40 20.91 -1.19
C HIS A 325 15.24 21.34 0.28
N PRO A 326 15.47 20.45 1.28
CA PRO A 326 15.23 20.78 2.69
C PRO A 326 15.98 22.01 3.21
N ALA A 327 17.18 22.30 2.68
CA ALA A 327 17.91 23.51 3.04
C ALA A 327 17.14 24.79 2.68
N THR A 328 16.48 24.83 1.52
CA THR A 328 15.68 25.99 1.10
C THR A 328 14.45 26.14 1.99
N LEU A 329 13.77 25.05 2.32
CA LEU A 329 12.62 25.10 3.24
C LEU A 329 13.04 25.58 4.64
N ARG A 330 14.20 25.14 5.12
CA ARG A 330 14.79 25.63 6.37
C ARG A 330 15.11 27.13 6.29
N ASP A 331 15.74 27.58 5.22
CA ASP A 331 16.11 28.99 5.05
C ASP A 331 14.86 29.88 5.02
N ASN A 332 13.78 29.43 4.37
CA ASN A 332 12.50 30.16 4.31
C ASN A 332 11.83 30.39 5.68
N VAL A 333 12.11 29.55 6.68
CA VAL A 333 11.57 29.69 8.05
C VAL A 333 12.58 30.25 9.06
N THR A 334 13.78 30.62 8.59
CA THR A 334 14.87 31.14 9.41
C THR A 334 14.97 32.65 9.21
N SER A 335 14.27 33.41 10.06
CA SER A 335 14.43 34.87 10.09
C SER A 335 15.79 35.27 10.70
N PRO A 336 16.44 36.35 10.20
CA PRO A 336 17.69 36.84 10.76
C PRO A 336 17.56 37.16 12.26
N ALA A 337 18.47 36.61 13.07
CA ALA A 337 18.50 36.73 14.54
C ALA A 337 17.18 36.30 15.23
N GLY A 338 16.39 35.44 14.58
CA GLY A 338 15.13 34.91 15.11
C GLY A 338 15.33 33.69 16.02
N SER A 339 14.24 33.25 16.67
CA SER A 339 14.27 32.04 17.51
C SER A 339 14.68 30.79 16.73
N THR A 340 14.27 30.67 15.45
CA THR A 340 14.67 29.56 14.57
C THR A 340 16.18 29.54 14.35
N SER A 341 16.83 30.69 14.17
CA SER A 341 18.28 30.72 13.92
C SER A 341 19.07 30.28 15.15
N GLU A 342 18.68 30.74 16.34
CA GLU A 342 19.32 30.32 17.61
C GLU A 342 19.11 28.82 17.86
N GLY A 343 17.89 28.31 17.65
CA GLY A 343 17.60 26.88 17.78
C GLY A 343 18.43 26.02 16.81
N LEU A 344 18.53 26.44 15.54
CA LEU A 344 19.37 25.76 14.55
C LEU A 344 20.84 25.78 14.94
N PHE A 345 21.36 26.91 15.45
CA PHE A 345 22.75 27.02 15.90
C PHE A 345 23.07 25.97 16.98
N THR A 346 22.22 25.82 18.00
CA THR A 346 22.39 24.80 19.05
C THR A 346 22.33 23.36 18.50
N LEU A 347 21.47 23.09 17.51
CA LEU A 347 21.42 21.77 16.85
C LEU A 347 22.70 21.48 16.04
N GLU A 348 23.33 22.51 15.46
CA GLU A 348 24.63 22.38 14.79
C GLU A 348 25.76 22.10 15.78
N GLU A 349 25.83 22.83 16.90
CA GLU A 349 26.80 22.56 17.98
C GLU A 349 26.67 21.12 18.49
N SER A 350 25.44 20.60 18.55
CA SER A 350 25.13 19.23 18.94
C SER A 350 25.40 18.19 17.83
N SER A 351 25.86 18.61 16.65
CA SER A 351 26.20 17.75 15.52
C SER A 351 25.06 16.82 15.08
N VAL A 352 23.80 17.31 15.12
CA VAL A 352 22.61 16.49 14.83
C VAL A 352 22.68 15.82 13.46
N ARG A 353 23.11 16.54 12.42
CA ARG A 353 23.28 15.97 11.07
C ARG A 353 24.24 14.78 11.06
N ALA A 354 25.38 14.92 11.74
CA ALA A 354 26.36 13.86 11.82
C ALA A 354 25.85 12.65 12.62
N ALA A 355 25.02 12.87 13.65
CA ALA A 355 24.39 11.80 14.40
C ALA A 355 23.46 10.94 13.52
N PHE A 356 22.59 11.56 12.72
CA PHE A 356 21.71 10.84 11.79
C PHE A 356 22.49 10.08 10.71
N ILE A 357 23.51 10.71 10.11
CA ILE A 357 24.37 10.05 9.10
C ILE A 357 25.02 8.79 9.70
N ARG A 358 25.60 8.90 10.89
CA ARG A 358 26.22 7.76 11.58
C ARG A 358 25.21 6.69 12.00
N ALA A 359 23.99 7.07 12.37
CA ALA A 359 22.93 6.13 12.72
C ALA A 359 22.55 5.25 11.52
N VAL A 360 22.31 5.87 10.35
CA VAL A 360 22.02 5.16 9.10
C VAL A 360 23.19 4.30 8.68
N GLU A 361 24.43 4.80 8.75
CA GLU A 361 25.64 4.03 8.44
C GLU A 361 25.77 2.77 9.32
N LYS A 362 25.66 2.93 10.65
CA LYS A 362 25.77 1.80 11.59
C LYS A 362 24.64 0.80 11.42
N ALA A 363 23.40 1.26 11.22
CA ALA A 363 22.27 0.38 10.97
C ALA A 363 22.43 -0.39 9.64
N THR A 364 22.99 0.25 8.60
CA THR A 364 23.28 -0.41 7.31
C THR A 364 24.29 -1.53 7.50
N ARG A 365 25.40 -1.27 8.21
CA ARG A 365 26.41 -2.29 8.53
C ARG A 365 25.81 -3.46 9.32
N ARG A 366 24.93 -3.16 10.26
CA ARG A 366 24.23 -4.20 11.04
C ARG A 366 23.35 -5.09 10.16
N CYS A 367 22.63 -4.51 9.18
CA CYS A 367 21.85 -5.29 8.22
C CYS A 367 22.76 -6.25 7.43
N GLN A 368 23.89 -5.74 6.93
CA GLN A 368 24.88 -6.54 6.20
C GLN A 368 25.46 -7.69 7.04
N GLU A 369 25.74 -7.47 8.33
CA GLU A 369 26.20 -8.51 9.25
C GLU A 369 25.16 -9.62 9.43
N VAL A 370 23.89 -9.25 9.62
CA VAL A 370 22.77 -10.20 9.77
C VAL A 370 22.61 -11.04 8.51
N ASN A 371 22.69 -10.42 7.33
CA ASN A 371 22.58 -11.13 6.05
C ASN A 371 23.71 -12.16 5.88
N LYS A 372 24.95 -11.79 6.19
CA LYS A 372 26.09 -12.72 6.17
C LYS A 372 25.95 -13.88 7.15
N GLY A 373 25.22 -13.69 8.25
CA GLY A 373 24.92 -14.75 9.21
C GLY A 373 23.89 -15.75 8.69
N LEU A 374 22.96 -15.30 7.83
CA LEU A 374 21.93 -16.15 7.22
C LEU A 374 22.50 -17.06 6.12
N ASP A 375 23.51 -16.60 5.37
CA ASP A 375 24.16 -17.41 4.31
C ASP A 375 25.09 -18.53 4.85
N LYS A 376 25.37 -18.56 6.15
CA LYS A 376 26.23 -19.58 6.79
C LYS A 376 25.47 -20.85 7.20
N HIS A 377 24.17 -20.91 6.97
CA HIS A 377 23.27 -22.02 7.26
C HIS A 377 22.48 -22.40 6.01
#